data_AF-A0A2A2QW89-F1
#
_entry.id   AF-A0A2A2QW89-F1
#
_cell.length_a   1.000
_cell.length_b   1.000
_cell.length_c   1.000
_cell.angle_alpha   90.00
_cell.angle_beta   90.00
_cell.angle_gamma   90.00
#
_symmetry.space_group_name_H-M   'P 1'
#
loop_
_entity.id
_entity.type
_entity.pdbx_description
1 polymer ?
#
loop_
_entity_poly.entity_id
_entity_poly.type
_entity_poly.pdbx_seq_one_letter_code
_entity_poly.pdbx_strand_id
1 'polypeptide(L)'
;MRRRKSLVLTTHFEGHCKPCCYQNELLEGLLQFAENDERVNAGWLAYEEALKKAGVQYTAHHYPGTNHGFHNDTTPRYDEAAAKLAWQRTLEFFNKELGGK
;
A
#
# COMPACT_ATOMS: atom_id res chain seq x y z
N MET A 1 -3.68 20.05 -25.00
CA MET A 1 -4.55 18.87 -24.77
C MET A 1 -4.04 18.14 -23.53
N ARG A 2 -4.54 18.47 -22.32
CA ARG A 2 -4.18 17.74 -21.10
C ARG A 2 -4.88 16.38 -21.17
N ARG A 3 -4.11 15.28 -21.35
CA ARG A 3 -4.64 13.92 -21.17
C ARG A 3 -5.38 13.92 -19.83
N ARG A 4 -6.65 13.52 -19.81
CA ARG A 4 -7.35 13.25 -18.55
C ARG A 4 -6.54 12.19 -17.84
N LYS A 5 -5.82 12.59 -16.80
CA LYS A 5 -5.01 11.71 -15.97
C LYS A 5 -5.99 10.78 -15.27
N SER A 6 -6.16 9.56 -15.76
CA SER A 6 -6.87 8.50 -15.04
C SER A 6 -6.03 8.20 -13.80
N LEU A 7 -6.43 8.75 -12.66
CA LEU A 7 -5.85 8.45 -11.37
C LEU A 7 -6.16 6.99 -11.05
N VAL A 8 -5.14 6.14 -11.10
CA VAL A 8 -5.27 4.77 -10.60
C VAL A 8 -4.83 4.83 -9.14
N LEU A 9 -5.77 4.66 -8.23
CA LEU A 9 -5.50 4.50 -6.81
C LEU A 9 -5.23 3.03 -6.54
N THR A 10 -4.13 2.72 -5.85
CA THR A 10 -3.83 1.35 -5.45
C THR A 10 -3.50 1.28 -3.97
N THR A 11 -4.15 0.36 -3.27
CA THR A 11 -3.83 0.02 -1.87
C THR A 11 -3.37 -1.42 -1.85
N HIS A 12 -2.18 -1.66 -1.29
CA HIS A 12 -1.60 -2.99 -1.17
C HIS A 12 -1.51 -3.35 0.30
N PHE A 13 -2.15 -4.45 0.67
CA PHE A 13 -2.02 -5.10 1.97
C PHE A 13 -1.11 -6.31 1.79
N GLU A 14 0.09 -6.24 2.36
CA GLU A 14 0.96 -7.40 2.58
C GLU A 14 1.20 -8.26 1.32
N GLY A 15 1.13 -7.68 0.12
CA GLY A 15 1.21 -8.39 -1.15
C GLY A 15 2.51 -8.11 -1.89
N HIS A 16 3.03 -9.12 -2.59
CA HIS A 16 4.09 -8.90 -3.57
C HIS A 16 3.55 -8.11 -4.76
N CYS A 17 4.14 -6.96 -5.08
CA CYS A 17 3.78 -6.26 -6.30
C CYS A 17 4.77 -6.53 -7.44
N LYS A 18 4.24 -6.86 -8.62
CA LYS A 18 5.07 -7.10 -9.81
C LYS A 18 5.51 -5.78 -10.47
N PRO A 19 6.73 -5.70 -11.00
CA PRO A 19 7.25 -4.47 -11.64
C PRO A 19 6.41 -3.95 -12.81
N CYS A 20 5.61 -4.80 -13.47
CA CYS A 20 4.78 -4.41 -14.60
C CYS A 20 3.62 -3.47 -14.26
N CYS A 21 3.20 -3.39 -13.00
CA CYS A 21 2.07 -2.57 -12.57
C CYS A 21 2.37 -1.04 -12.61
N TYR A 22 3.65 -0.65 -12.71
CA TYR A 22 4.14 0.72 -12.44
C TYR A 22 4.48 1.56 -13.66
N GLN A 23 4.14 1.08 -14.86
CA GLN A 23 4.42 1.80 -16.11
C GLN A 23 3.50 3.03 -16.32
N ASN A 24 2.57 3.31 -15.40
CA ASN A 24 1.75 4.50 -15.43
C ASN A 24 2.26 5.53 -14.41
N GLU A 25 2.83 6.62 -14.91
CA GLU A 25 3.46 7.75 -14.21
C GLU A 25 2.53 8.56 -13.26
N LEU A 26 1.36 8.01 -12.89
CA LEU A 26 0.27 8.72 -12.18
C LEU A 26 -0.35 7.92 -11.04
N LEU A 27 0.35 6.89 -10.56
CA LEU A 27 -0.05 6.11 -9.40
C LEU A 27 0.35 6.90 -8.14
N GLU A 28 -0.61 7.25 -7.30
CA GLU A 28 -0.35 7.46 -5.87
C GLU A 28 -0.75 6.17 -5.15
N GLY A 29 0.14 5.63 -4.32
CA GLY A 29 -0.05 4.34 -3.67
C GLY A 29 0.03 4.41 -2.15
N LEU A 30 -0.85 3.67 -1.47
CA LEU A 30 -0.74 3.41 -0.03
C LEU A 30 -0.37 1.94 0.19
N LEU A 31 0.71 1.69 0.92
CA LEU A 31 1.20 0.36 1.23
C LEU A 31 1.18 0.10 2.73
N GLN A 32 0.61 -1.03 3.12
CA GLN A 32 0.48 -1.45 4.51
C GLN A 32 1.22 -2.79 4.69
N PHE A 33 2.26 -2.82 5.53
CA PHE A 33 3.10 -4.00 5.74
C PHE A 33 3.13 -4.41 7.21
N ALA A 34 3.11 -5.73 7.45
CA ALA A 34 3.38 -6.29 8.75
C ALA A 34 4.88 -6.34 9.04
N GLU A 35 5.30 -6.08 10.28
CA GLU A 35 6.72 -6.13 10.66
C GLU A 35 7.29 -7.54 10.50
N ASN A 36 6.56 -8.58 10.91
CA ASN A 36 7.03 -9.96 10.92
C ASN A 36 6.77 -10.73 9.61
N ASP A 37 6.37 -10.04 8.53
CA ASP A 37 6.18 -10.65 7.20
C ASP A 37 7.49 -10.66 6.39
N GLU A 38 8.39 -11.57 6.75
CA GLU A 38 9.71 -11.69 6.13
C GLU A 38 9.63 -11.93 4.61
N ARG A 39 8.62 -12.66 4.13
CA ARG A 39 8.49 -13.01 2.71
C ARG A 39 8.16 -11.80 1.86
N VAL A 40 7.31 -10.91 2.36
CA VAL A 40 6.92 -9.69 1.64
C VAL A 40 7.97 -8.61 1.85
N ASN A 41 8.48 -8.46 3.08
CA ASN A 41 9.49 -7.46 3.41
C ASN A 41 10.82 -7.71 2.70
N ALA A 42 11.19 -8.97 2.40
CA ALA A 42 12.36 -9.28 1.58
C ALA A 42 12.29 -8.69 0.16
N GLY A 43 11.07 -8.54 -0.39
CA GLY A 43 10.84 -7.94 -1.70
C GLY A 43 10.73 -6.42 -1.68
N TRP A 44 10.63 -5.81 -0.49
CA TRP A 44 10.35 -4.38 -0.34
C TRP A 44 11.43 -3.48 -0.94
N LEU A 45 12.71 -3.78 -0.72
CA LEU A 45 13.82 -2.92 -1.22
C LEU A 45 13.81 -2.80 -2.75
N ALA A 46 13.76 -3.94 -3.45
CA ALA A 46 13.71 -3.95 -4.91
C ALA A 46 12.43 -3.28 -5.45
N TYR A 47 11.34 -3.40 -4.69
CA TYR A 47 10.08 -2.77 -5.04
C TYR A 47 10.13 -1.25 -4.85
N GLU A 48 10.70 -0.76 -3.75
CA GLU A 48 10.88 0.65 -3.46
C GLU A 48 11.77 1.33 -4.52
N GLU A 49 12.86 0.69 -4.93
CA GLU A 49 13.72 1.18 -6.00
C GLU A 49 12.97 1.30 -7.33
N ALA A 50 12.13 0.32 -7.66
CA ALA A 50 11.32 0.36 -8.88
C ALA A 50 10.29 1.51 -8.84
N LEU A 51 9.64 1.74 -7.69
CA LEU A 51 8.72 2.86 -7.48
C LEU A 51 9.42 4.21 -7.67
N LYS A 52 10.58 4.38 -7.02
CA LYS A 52 11.41 5.59 -7.13
C LYS A 52 11.85 5.82 -8.58
N LYS A 53 12.31 4.78 -9.28
CA LYS A 53 12.72 4.86 -10.70
C LYS A 53 11.57 5.21 -11.63
N ALA A 54 10.36 4.74 -11.33
CA ALA A 54 9.15 5.04 -12.10
C ALA A 54 8.54 6.42 -11.77
N GLY A 55 9.06 7.14 -10.77
CA GLY A 55 8.51 8.44 -10.34
C GLY A 55 7.13 8.34 -9.68
N VAL A 56 6.80 7.18 -9.14
CA VAL A 56 5.51 6.90 -8.49
C VAL A 56 5.51 7.48 -7.08
N GLN A 57 4.47 8.23 -6.72
CA GLN A 57 4.30 8.73 -5.36
C GLN A 57 3.70 7.62 -4.50
N TYR A 58 4.28 7.37 -3.33
CA TYR A 58 3.76 6.34 -2.45
C TYR A 58 3.98 6.67 -0.98
N THR A 59 3.13 6.09 -0.13
CA THR A 59 3.29 6.08 1.32
C THR A 59 3.30 4.64 1.79
N ALA A 60 4.35 4.21 2.48
CA ALA A 60 4.44 2.89 3.07
C ALA A 60 4.40 2.99 4.61
N HIS A 61 3.61 2.14 5.24
CA HIS A 61 3.56 2.00 6.68
C HIS A 61 3.92 0.58 7.11
N HIS A 62 4.67 0.48 8.19
CA HIS A 62 5.00 -0.77 8.86
C HIS A 62 4.29 -0.81 10.21
N TYR A 63 3.66 -1.93 10.52
CA TYR A 63 2.92 -2.15 11.76
C TYR A 63 3.76 -3.04 12.69
N PRO A 64 4.21 -2.54 13.84
CA PRO A 64 5.08 -3.31 14.72
C PRO A 64 4.32 -4.47 15.39
N GLY A 65 5.00 -5.59 15.59
CA GLY A 65 4.47 -6.79 16.25
C GLY A 65 3.45 -7.60 15.43
N THR A 66 3.08 -7.15 14.23
CA THR A 66 2.05 -7.81 13.41
C THR A 66 2.65 -8.86 12.48
N ASN A 67 1.83 -9.86 12.14
CA ASN A 67 2.14 -10.88 11.14
C ASN A 67 1.29 -10.64 9.89
N HIS A 68 1.68 -11.28 8.78
CA HIS A 68 0.87 -11.34 7.57
C HIS A 68 -0.58 -11.75 7.89
N GLY A 69 -1.54 -10.99 7.37
CA GLY A 69 -2.95 -11.13 7.61
C GLY A 69 -3.43 -10.45 8.88
N PHE A 70 -2.75 -9.42 9.41
CA PHE A 70 -3.16 -8.75 10.65
C PHE A 70 -4.53 -8.07 10.56
N HIS A 71 -4.98 -7.76 9.35
CA HIS A 71 -6.29 -7.19 9.09
C HIS A 71 -7.40 -8.25 9.00
N ASN A 72 -7.07 -9.54 8.94
CA ASN A 72 -8.05 -10.62 8.78
C ASN A 72 -8.60 -11.08 10.14
N ASP A 73 -9.77 -10.56 10.49
CA ASP A 73 -10.52 -10.81 11.73
C ASP A 73 -11.03 -12.25 11.91
N THR A 74 -10.98 -13.08 10.86
CA THR A 74 -11.32 -14.51 10.93
C THR A 74 -10.16 -15.40 11.38
N THR A 75 -8.98 -14.83 11.63
CA THR A 75 -7.76 -15.60 11.93
C THR A 75 -7.12 -15.20 13.26
N PRO A 76 -6.35 -16.09 13.92
CA PRO A 76 -5.62 -15.75 15.14
C PRO A 76 -4.53 -14.70 14.98
N ARG A 77 -4.23 -14.28 13.74
CA ARG A 77 -3.21 -13.27 13.43
C ARG A 77 -3.77 -11.85 13.46
N TYR A 78 -5.09 -11.71 13.64
CA TYR A 78 -5.77 -10.43 13.72
C TYR A 78 -5.19 -9.56 14.84
N ASP A 79 -4.81 -8.34 14.48
CA ASP A 79 -4.43 -7.30 15.43
C ASP A 79 -5.40 -6.12 15.25
N GLU A 80 -6.31 -5.96 16.22
CA GLU A 80 -7.37 -4.95 16.14
C GLU A 80 -6.84 -3.52 16.03
N ALA A 81 -5.76 -3.21 16.74
CA ALA A 81 -5.19 -1.86 16.77
C ALA A 81 -4.54 -1.53 15.43
N ALA A 82 -3.72 -2.45 14.90
CA ALA A 82 -3.10 -2.29 13.60
C ALA A 82 -4.13 -2.31 12.46
N ALA A 83 -5.13 -3.20 12.51
CA ALA A 83 -6.18 -3.28 11.50
C ALA A 83 -6.99 -1.98 11.43
N LYS A 84 -7.45 -1.45 12.58
CA LYS A 84 -8.17 -0.17 12.63
C LYS A 84 -7.33 0.99 12.10
N LEU A 85 -6.05 1.06 12.47
CA LEU A 85 -5.15 2.10 12.00
C LEU A 85 -4.90 2.02 10.48
N ALA A 86 -4.68 0.81 9.96
CA ALA A 86 -4.50 0.58 8.52
C ALA A 86 -5.75 0.93 7.72
N TRP A 87 -6.93 0.61 8.26
CA TRP A 87 -8.21 0.97 7.66
C TRP A 87 -8.45 2.48 7.66
N GLN A 88 -8.18 3.16 8.79
CA GLN A 88 -8.30 4.61 8.89
C GLN A 88 -7.43 5.32 7.83
N ARG A 89 -6.15 4.93 7.72
CA ARG A 89 -5.23 5.48 6.71
C ARG A 89 -5.72 5.25 5.28
N THR A 90 -6.33 4.09 5.02
CA THR A 90 -6.93 3.77 3.73
C THR A 90 -8.09 4.70 3.40
N LEU A 91 -8.99 4.94 4.36
CA LEU A 91 -10.09 5.88 4.19
C LEU A 91 -9.62 7.33 4.01
N GLU A 92 -8.63 7.76 4.80
CA GLU A 92 -8.01 9.09 4.67
C GLU A 92 -7.36 9.27 3.29
N PHE A 93 -6.66 8.25 2.81
CA PHE A 93 -6.07 8.23 1.47
C PHE A 93 -7.15 8.34 0.37
N PHE A 94 -8.22 7.56 0.45
CA PHE A 94 -9.33 7.68 -0.50
C PHE A 94 -10.03 9.03 -0.42
N ASN A 95 -10.27 9.57 0.77
CA ASN A 95 -10.88 10.89 0.93
C ASN A 95 -10.02 11.99 0.30
N LYS A 96 -8.70 11.93 0.50
CA LYS A 96 -7.75 12.88 -0.10
C LYS A 96 -7.81 12.85 -1.64
N GLU A 97 -7.86 11.65 -2.21
CA GLU A 97 -7.69 11.44 -3.66
C GLU A 97 -9.01 11.43 -4.45
N LEU A 98 -10.12 11.06 -3.80
CA LEU A 98 -11.46 10.94 -4.43
C LEU A 98 -12.47 11.99 -3.93
N GLY A 99 -12.29 12.55 -2.74
CA GLY A 99 -13.29 13.40 -2.05
C GLY A 99 -13.49 14.82 -2.61
N GLY A 100 -13.11 15.10 -3.86
CA GLY A 100 -13.17 16.44 -4.44
C GLY A 100 -13.17 16.50 -5.97
N LYS A 101 -13.82 15.53 -6.64
CA LYS A 101 -14.08 15.60 -8.08
C LYS A 101 -15.57 15.62 -8.39
#